data_AF-A0A3D2UCY7-F1
#
_entry.id   AF-A0A3D2UCY7-F1
#
_cell.length_a   1.000
_cell.length_b   1.000
_cell.length_c   1.000
_cell.angle_alpha   90.00
_cell.angle_beta   90.00
_cell.angle_gamma   90.00
#
_symmetry.space_group_name_H-M   'P 1'
#
loop_
_entity.id
_entity.type
_entity.pdbx_description
1 polymer ?
#
loop_
_entity_poly.entity_id
_entity_poly.type
_entity_poly.pdbx_seq_one_letter_code
_entity_poly.pdbx_strand_id
1 'polypeptide(L)'
;MADNEKKQETEAETAKTASAGGEGPAQSAGGRGGGQGGKGRGAGQGGRGRGKGGKKRDDRRGRDSDMVENVIFINRVSKVVKGGRRFSFSALVAVGDQKGNIGVSLAKANEVAEAIRKAFERAKSNMVKVPIENGTLPHDIVGEWGAGRVLMRPAAPGTGVIAGGPVRAVLEAAGVTDVLTKSLGTNNPINVVRATMNGLEELVTAEQAAEERGVSVETLRAHRG
;
A
#
# COMPACT_ATOMS: atom_id res chain seq x y z
N MET A 1 15.84 -47.45 -9.99
CA MET A 1 16.44 -47.11 -8.68
C MET A 1 17.87 -46.61 -8.89
N ALA A 2 18.07 -45.56 -9.70
CA ALA A 2 19.41 -44.98 -9.94
C ALA A 2 19.35 -43.47 -10.27
N ASP A 3 18.25 -42.79 -9.91
CA ASP A 3 18.02 -41.38 -10.28
C ASP A 3 17.75 -40.48 -9.06
N ASN A 4 17.81 -41.04 -7.84
CA ASN A 4 17.50 -40.30 -6.61
C ASN A 4 18.74 -39.90 -5.80
N GLU A 5 19.95 -40.30 -6.21
CA GLU A 5 21.20 -39.94 -5.53
C GLU A 5 21.88 -38.70 -6.14
N LYS A 6 21.54 -38.29 -7.37
CA LYS A 6 22.13 -37.11 -8.02
C LYS A 6 21.48 -35.77 -7.68
N LYS A 7 20.45 -35.77 -6.83
CA LYS A 7 19.70 -34.56 -6.47
C LYS A 7 20.07 -33.99 -5.09
N GLN A 8 20.92 -34.68 -4.33
CA GLN A 8 21.34 -34.25 -2.98
C GLN A 8 22.73 -33.58 -2.95
N GLU A 9 23.50 -33.64 -4.04
CA GLU A 9 24.84 -33.00 -4.10
C GLU A 9 24.84 -31.57 -4.64
N THR A 10 23.71 -31.00 -5.05
CA THR A 10 23.66 -29.63 -5.62
C THR A 10 23.22 -28.53 -4.66
N GLU A 11 22.88 -28.85 -3.41
CA GLU A 11 22.42 -27.86 -2.41
C GLU A 11 23.51 -27.38 -1.42
N ALA A 12 24.75 -27.88 -1.53
CA ALA A 12 25.82 -27.56 -0.56
C ALA A 12 26.86 -26.53 -1.04
N GLU A 13 26.82 -26.03 -2.28
CA GLU A 13 27.91 -25.20 -2.85
C GLU A 13 27.59 -23.71 -3.07
N THR A 14 26.39 -23.22 -2.73
CA THR A 14 26.03 -21.80 -2.91
C THR A 14 26.19 -20.93 -1.66
N ALA A 15 26.67 -21.49 -0.54
CA ALA A 15 26.78 -20.78 0.74
C ALA A 15 28.14 -20.13 1.03
N LYS A 16 29.08 -20.02 0.07
CA LYS A 16 30.49 -19.64 0.40
C LYS A 16 31.15 -18.50 -0.38
N THR A 17 30.40 -17.63 -1.06
CA THR A 17 31.05 -16.53 -1.82
C THR A 17 30.29 -15.20 -1.70
N ALA A 18 30.61 -14.42 -0.66
CA ALA A 18 30.64 -12.94 -0.69
C ALA A 18 30.96 -12.36 0.71
N SER A 19 32.14 -12.67 1.26
CA SER A 19 32.74 -11.87 2.34
C SER A 19 34.06 -11.29 1.83
N ALA A 20 34.01 -10.14 1.17
CA ALA A 20 35.20 -9.33 0.87
C ALA A 20 34.82 -7.89 0.46
N GLY A 21 35.48 -6.93 1.12
CA GLY A 21 35.48 -5.49 0.80
C GLY A 21 34.60 -4.70 1.77
N GLY A 22 35.09 -3.80 2.60
CA GLY A 22 36.35 -3.06 2.60
C GLY A 22 36.01 -1.69 3.19
N GLU A 23 36.28 -1.50 4.48
CA GLU A 23 36.02 -0.25 5.18
C GLU A 23 37.05 0.80 4.76
N GLY A 24 36.56 1.92 4.25
CA GLY A 24 37.35 3.13 4.07
C GLY A 24 36.46 4.35 4.30
N PRO A 25 36.74 5.21 5.30
CA PRO A 25 35.99 6.44 5.46
C PRO A 25 36.65 7.54 4.61
N ALA A 26 35.98 7.94 3.54
CA ALA A 26 36.26 9.20 2.86
C ALA A 26 35.47 10.32 3.57
N GLN A 27 36.16 11.09 4.42
CA GLN A 27 35.64 12.37 4.90
C GLN A 27 36.35 13.50 4.17
N SER A 28 35.58 14.21 3.34
CA SER A 28 36.00 15.43 2.66
C SER A 28 35.35 16.66 3.27
N ALA A 29 36.19 17.69 3.43
CA ALA A 29 35.89 19.12 3.34
C ALA A 29 35.13 19.80 4.49
N GLY A 30 35.85 20.68 5.18
CA GLY A 30 35.30 21.73 6.02
C GLY A 30 36.38 22.73 6.43
N GLY A 31 36.76 23.62 5.52
CA GLY A 31 37.63 24.77 5.83
C GLY A 31 36.83 26.06 6.05
N ARG A 32 37.49 27.03 6.71
CA ARG A 32 37.09 28.42 7.08
C ARG A 32 36.33 28.50 8.42
N GLY A 33 36.63 29.40 9.34
CA GLY A 33 37.49 30.58 9.39
C GLY A 33 37.20 31.29 10.72
N GLY A 34 38.19 31.99 11.29
CA GLY A 34 38.17 32.49 12.67
C GLY A 34 37.23 33.67 12.96
N GLY A 35 37.11 33.96 14.26
CA GLY A 35 36.46 35.16 14.81
C GLY A 35 36.55 35.20 16.33
N GLN A 36 37.55 35.92 16.86
CA GLN A 36 37.68 36.28 18.27
C GLN A 36 36.63 37.32 18.69
N GLY A 37 36.16 37.26 19.94
CA GLY A 37 35.66 38.46 20.64
C GLY A 37 34.63 38.21 21.74
N GLY A 38 34.96 38.64 22.97
CA GLY A 38 33.98 39.22 23.90
C GLY A 38 33.54 38.39 25.12
N LYS A 39 34.27 38.52 26.23
CA LYS A 39 33.73 38.33 27.59
C LYS A 39 32.78 39.49 27.92
N GLY A 40 31.64 39.23 28.58
CA GLY A 40 30.87 40.32 29.22
C GLY A 40 29.45 39.97 29.67
N ARG A 41 29.34 39.53 30.93
CA ARG A 41 28.27 39.68 31.93
C ARG A 41 26.90 40.23 31.47
N GLY A 42 25.84 39.48 31.80
CA GLY A 42 24.47 40.00 31.89
C GLY A 42 23.53 38.98 32.54
N ALA A 43 23.24 39.16 33.82
CA ALA A 43 22.19 38.44 34.54
C ALA A 43 20.81 38.94 34.07
N GLY A 44 19.89 38.01 33.78
CA GLY A 44 18.52 38.32 33.38
C GLY A 44 17.60 37.15 33.71
N GLN A 45 16.84 37.32 34.78
CA GLN A 45 15.89 36.38 35.37
C GLN A 45 14.55 36.43 34.63
N GLY A 46 13.92 35.26 34.41
CA GLY A 46 12.55 35.12 33.91
C GLY A 46 12.47 34.13 32.75
N GLY A 47 11.61 33.12 32.70
CA GLY A 47 10.51 32.69 33.54
C GLY A 47 9.83 31.54 32.79
N ARG A 48 9.51 30.47 33.54
CA ARG A 48 8.39 29.51 33.34
C ARG A 48 7.96 29.17 31.90
N GLY A 49 8.24 27.93 31.49
CA GLY A 49 7.60 27.33 30.33
C GLY A 49 7.99 25.88 30.05
N ARG A 50 8.01 24.99 31.07
CA ARG A 50 8.10 23.53 30.84
C ARG A 50 6.78 23.03 30.24
N GLY A 51 6.61 23.24 28.94
CA GLY A 51 5.54 22.65 28.14
C GLY A 51 5.75 21.14 28.00
N LYS A 52 5.00 20.38 28.80
CA LYS A 52 4.84 18.93 28.76
C LYS A 52 4.32 18.51 27.36
N GLY A 53 5.21 18.20 26.41
CA GLY A 53 4.86 17.83 25.03
C GLY A 53 5.11 16.37 24.65
N GLY A 54 5.44 15.49 25.61
CA GLY A 54 5.90 14.13 25.33
C GLY A 54 4.89 13.05 25.68
N LYS A 55 3.79 12.89 24.93
CA LYS A 55 2.93 11.68 25.02
C LYS A 55 1.96 11.51 23.83
N LYS A 56 2.46 11.46 22.58
CA LYS A 56 1.66 11.14 21.37
C LYS A 56 2.36 10.20 20.37
N ARG A 57 3.32 9.39 20.82
CA ARG A 57 4.07 8.47 19.92
C ARG A 57 3.67 7.00 20.04
N ASP A 58 3.06 6.57 21.14
CA ASP A 58 2.70 5.15 21.33
C ASP A 58 1.43 4.72 20.57
N ASP A 59 0.43 5.60 20.40
CA ASP A 59 -0.84 5.24 19.72
C ASP A 59 -0.70 4.99 18.20
N ARG A 60 0.48 5.22 17.61
CA ARG A 60 0.71 4.94 16.19
C ARG A 60 1.08 3.49 15.92
N ARG A 61 1.85 2.86 16.82
CA ARG A 61 2.31 1.47 16.67
C ARG A 61 1.19 0.46 16.85
N GLY A 62 0.23 0.71 17.76
CA GLY A 62 -0.93 -0.18 17.93
C GLY A 62 -1.84 -0.26 16.70
N ARG A 63 -1.93 0.81 15.90
CA ARG A 63 -2.71 0.82 14.65
C ARG A 63 -1.99 0.16 13.48
N ASP A 64 -0.69 -0.14 13.58
CA ASP A 64 0.02 -0.89 12.54
C ASP A 64 -0.31 -2.39 12.61
N SER A 65 -0.66 -2.91 13.80
CA SER A 65 -0.87 -4.34 14.03
C SER A 65 -2.18 -4.90 13.45
N ASP A 66 -3.17 -4.03 13.21
CA ASP A 66 -4.51 -4.45 12.73
C ASP A 66 -4.67 -4.30 11.21
N MET A 67 -3.63 -3.85 10.50
CA MET A 67 -3.68 -3.64 9.06
C MET A 67 -3.22 -4.90 8.31
N VAL A 68 -4.02 -5.33 7.34
CA VAL A 68 -3.66 -6.38 6.39
C VAL A 68 -2.88 -5.75 5.26
N GLU A 69 -1.70 -6.30 4.95
CA GLU A 69 -0.89 -5.93 3.80
C GLU A 69 -0.90 -7.03 2.74
N ASN A 70 -1.31 -6.67 1.53
CA ASN A 70 -1.34 -7.56 0.37
C ASN A 70 -0.41 -7.01 -0.72
N VAL A 71 0.66 -7.75 -1.01
CA VAL A 71 1.59 -7.39 -2.09
C VAL A 71 1.00 -7.86 -3.43
N ILE A 72 0.66 -6.91 -4.30
CA ILE A 72 0.02 -7.20 -5.58
C ILE A 72 1.05 -7.57 -6.63
N PHE A 73 2.10 -6.74 -6.77
CA PHE A 73 3.07 -6.91 -7.84
C PHE A 73 4.42 -6.30 -7.48
N ILE A 74 5.50 -7.00 -7.85
CA ILE A 74 6.88 -6.54 -7.69
C ILE A 74 7.55 -6.52 -9.05
N ASN A 75 8.14 -5.39 -9.40
CA ASN A 75 8.88 -5.18 -10.63
C ASN A 75 10.35 -4.88 -10.35
N ARG A 76 11.26 -5.52 -11.10
CA ARG A 76 12.65 -5.08 -11.20
C ARG A 76 12.80 -4.13 -12.38
N VAL A 77 13.03 -2.86 -12.10
CA VAL A 77 13.26 -1.82 -13.11
C VAL A 77 14.75 -1.49 -13.21
N SER A 78 15.21 -1.05 -14.38
CA SER A 78 16.64 -0.78 -14.60
C SER A 78 16.88 0.56 -15.28
N LYS A 79 17.87 1.32 -14.80
CA LYS A 79 18.43 2.50 -15.48
C LYS A 79 19.78 2.13 -16.10
N VAL A 80 19.93 2.34 -17.40
CA VAL A 80 21.21 2.12 -18.10
C VAL A 80 22.15 3.30 -17.78
N VAL A 81 23.43 3.00 -17.53
CA VAL A 81 24.51 3.96 -17.26
C VAL A 81 25.76 3.57 -18.04
N LYS A 82 26.74 4.46 -18.13
CA LYS A 82 27.99 4.26 -18.90
C LYS A 82 28.76 2.97 -18.63
N GLY A 83 28.54 2.34 -17.47
CA GLY A 83 29.22 1.10 -17.05
C GLY A 83 28.28 -0.08 -16.76
N GLY A 84 27.01 -0.04 -17.18
CA GLY A 84 26.08 -1.15 -16.98
C GLY A 84 24.64 -0.73 -16.70
N ARG A 85 23.93 -1.52 -15.88
CA ARG A 85 22.53 -1.27 -15.49
C ARG A 85 22.42 -1.15 -13.98
N ARG A 86 21.90 -0.03 -13.49
CA ARG A 86 21.47 0.11 -12.09
C ARG A 86 20.06 -0.43 -11.95
N PHE A 87 19.88 -1.42 -11.10
CA PHE A 87 18.57 -2.00 -10.82
C PHE A 87 17.91 -1.31 -9.63
N SER A 88 16.59 -1.31 -9.64
CA SER A 88 15.76 -0.91 -8.51
C SER A 88 14.50 -1.77 -8.53
N PHE A 89 13.83 -1.89 -7.40
CA PHE A 89 12.59 -2.63 -7.28
C PHE A 89 11.43 -1.67 -7.06
N SER A 90 10.31 -1.93 -7.72
CA SER A 90 9.05 -1.24 -7.51
C SER A 90 8.05 -2.24 -6.94
N ALA A 91 7.33 -1.86 -5.90
CA ALA A 91 6.30 -2.67 -5.27
C ALA A 91 4.96 -1.93 -5.31
N LEU A 92 3.90 -2.63 -5.72
CA LEU A 92 2.51 -2.21 -5.62
C LEU A 92 1.88 -3.01 -4.48
N VAL A 93 1.40 -2.30 -3.45
CA VAL A 93 0.86 -2.90 -2.22
C VAL A 93 -0.52 -2.31 -1.94
N ALA A 94 -1.46 -3.17 -1.57
CA ALA A 94 -2.74 -2.79 -0.97
C ALA A 94 -2.66 -3.00 0.55
N VAL A 95 -3.17 -2.04 1.31
CA VAL A 95 -3.24 -2.07 2.77
C VAL A 95 -4.66 -1.75 3.17
N GLY A 96 -5.22 -2.50 4.11
CA GLY A 96 -6.55 -2.18 4.63
C GLY A 96 -6.82 -2.80 5.99
N ASP A 97 -7.89 -2.35 6.64
CA ASP A 97 -8.27 -2.79 7.99
C ASP A 97 -9.42 -3.81 7.99
N GLN A 98 -9.79 -4.33 6.81
CA GLN A 98 -10.96 -5.21 6.59
C GLN A 98 -12.30 -4.62 7.06
N LYS A 99 -12.36 -3.33 7.40
CA LYS A 99 -13.58 -2.64 7.86
C LYS A 99 -14.01 -1.57 6.87
N GLY A 100 -13.63 -1.74 5.60
CA GLY A 100 -13.90 -0.79 4.54
C GLY A 100 -12.90 0.35 4.42
N ASN A 101 -11.78 0.38 5.16
CA ASN A 101 -10.70 1.32 4.88
C ASN A 101 -9.59 0.63 4.09
N ILE A 102 -9.24 1.20 2.95
CA ILE A 102 -8.22 0.67 2.05
C ILE A 102 -7.35 1.77 1.45
N GLY A 103 -6.06 1.52 1.38
CA GLY A 103 -5.09 2.34 0.66
C GLY A 103 -4.28 1.48 -0.29
N VAL A 104 -4.00 1.99 -1.48
CA VAL A 104 -3.07 1.35 -2.42
C VAL A 104 -1.94 2.31 -2.72
N SER A 105 -0.71 1.80 -2.82
CA SER A 105 0.40 2.65 -3.21
C SER A 105 1.48 1.91 -3.98
N LEU A 106 2.19 2.69 -4.79
CA LEU A 106 3.38 2.27 -5.51
C LEU A 106 4.60 2.94 -4.89
N ALA A 107 5.60 2.15 -4.54
CA ALA A 107 6.89 2.67 -4.11
C ALA A 107 8.04 1.97 -4.83
N LYS A 108 9.19 2.65 -4.83
CA LYS A 108 10.42 2.19 -5.47
C LYS A 108 11.60 2.35 -4.52
N ALA A 109 12.46 1.35 -4.47
CA ALA A 109 13.68 1.34 -3.68
C ALA A 109 14.79 0.52 -4.34
N ASN A 110 15.97 0.48 -3.73
CA ASN A 110 17.09 -0.32 -4.24
C ASN A 110 16.94 -1.80 -3.87
N GLU A 111 16.23 -2.10 -2.79
CA GLU A 111 15.93 -3.45 -2.31
C GLU A 111 14.42 -3.71 -2.28
N VAL A 112 14.05 -4.99 -2.32
CA VAL A 112 12.63 -5.41 -2.35
C VAL A 112 11.93 -5.08 -1.04
N ALA A 113 12.52 -5.46 0.10
CA ALA A 113 11.94 -5.22 1.43
C ALA A 113 11.74 -3.71 1.70
N GLU A 114 12.72 -2.89 1.31
CA GLU A 114 12.63 -1.43 1.44
C GLU A 114 11.52 -0.85 0.54
N ALA A 115 11.31 -1.40 -0.66
CA ALA A 115 10.23 -0.96 -1.55
C ALA A 115 8.86 -1.28 -0.97
N ILE A 116 8.66 -2.48 -0.42
CA ILE A 116 7.40 -2.90 0.22
C ILE A 116 7.11 -2.01 1.43
N ARG A 117 8.08 -1.81 2.32
CA ARG A 117 7.91 -0.95 3.50
C ARG A 117 7.53 0.49 3.13
N LYS A 118 8.18 1.07 2.12
CA LYS A 118 7.83 2.42 1.61
C LYS A 118 6.43 2.46 1.01
N ALA A 119 6.00 1.38 0.35
CA ALA A 119 4.64 1.29 -0.20
C ALA A 119 3.61 1.18 0.94
N PHE A 120 3.88 0.38 1.96
CA PHE A 120 3.02 0.24 3.13
C PHE A 120 2.80 1.59 3.85
N GLU A 121 3.89 2.29 4.19
CA GLU A 121 3.81 3.58 4.90
C GLU A 121 3.03 4.64 4.10
N ARG A 122 3.16 4.64 2.77
CA ARG A 122 2.42 5.54 1.87
C ARG A 122 0.95 5.14 1.74
N ALA A 123 0.64 3.86 1.61
CA ALA A 123 -0.72 3.36 1.51
C ALA A 123 -1.52 3.68 2.78
N LYS A 124 -0.90 3.47 3.95
CA LYS A 124 -1.50 3.82 5.25
C LYS A 124 -1.88 5.30 5.37
N SER A 125 -1.11 6.18 4.74
CA SER A 125 -1.37 7.62 4.79
C SER A 125 -2.52 8.05 3.87
N ASN A 126 -2.81 7.26 2.83
CA ASN A 126 -3.80 7.54 1.78
C ASN A 126 -4.89 6.47 1.79
N MET A 127 -5.54 6.27 2.94
CA MET A 127 -6.68 5.37 3.02
C MET A 127 -7.97 6.06 2.57
N VAL A 128 -8.77 5.29 1.86
CA VAL A 128 -10.08 5.64 1.32
C VAL A 128 -11.11 4.73 1.99
N LYS A 129 -12.27 5.29 2.31
CA LYS A 129 -13.39 4.52 2.88
C LYS A 129 -14.28 4.01 1.75
N VAL A 130 -14.52 2.72 1.75
CA VAL A 130 -15.35 2.00 0.79
C VAL A 130 -16.65 1.58 1.47
N PRO A 131 -17.82 1.83 0.86
CA PRO A 131 -19.09 1.35 1.39
C PRO A 131 -19.23 -0.15 1.17
N ILE A 132 -19.29 -0.91 2.27
CA ILE A 132 -19.51 -2.36 2.26
C ILE A 132 -20.80 -2.65 3.02
N GLU A 133 -21.73 -3.37 2.39
CA GLU A 133 -23.00 -3.78 2.98
C GLU A 133 -23.03 -5.31 3.09
N ASN A 134 -23.20 -5.87 4.29
CA ASN A 134 -23.29 -7.32 4.50
C ASN A 134 -22.15 -8.14 3.85
N GLY A 135 -20.94 -7.59 3.78
CA GLY A 135 -19.78 -8.24 3.15
C GLY A 135 -19.73 -8.14 1.62
N THR A 136 -20.66 -7.43 0.98
CA THR A 136 -20.68 -7.21 -0.48
C THR A 136 -20.81 -5.72 -0.85
N LEU A 137 -20.81 -5.43 -2.16
CA LEU A 137 -20.95 -4.07 -2.70
C LEU A 137 -22.43 -3.62 -2.73
N PRO A 138 -22.74 -2.32 -2.63
CA PRO A 138 -24.12 -1.84 -2.68
C PRO A 138 -24.82 -2.05 -4.02
N HIS A 139 -24.11 -1.88 -5.14
CA HIS A 139 -24.63 -2.04 -6.50
C HIS A 139 -23.50 -2.44 -7.45
N ASP A 140 -23.85 -2.79 -8.69
CA ASP A 140 -22.88 -3.10 -9.73
C ASP A 140 -22.25 -1.84 -10.31
N ILE A 141 -20.93 -1.85 -10.49
CA ILE A 141 -20.19 -0.71 -10.99
C ILE A 141 -19.08 -1.14 -11.93
N VAL A 142 -18.78 -0.28 -12.90
CA VAL A 142 -17.62 -0.43 -13.79
C VAL A 142 -16.62 0.65 -13.41
N GLY A 143 -15.57 0.26 -12.69
CA GLY A 143 -14.47 1.17 -12.37
C GLY A 143 -13.57 1.37 -13.57
N GLU A 144 -13.26 2.63 -13.89
CA GLU A 144 -12.44 2.98 -15.05
C GLU A 144 -11.22 3.83 -14.63
N TRP A 145 -10.06 3.51 -15.21
CA TRP A 145 -8.86 4.31 -15.08
C TRP A 145 -7.92 4.10 -16.27
N GLY A 146 -7.73 5.14 -17.09
CA GLY A 146 -6.94 5.03 -18.32
C GLY A 146 -7.48 3.93 -19.24
N ALA A 147 -6.67 2.89 -19.51
CA ALA A 147 -7.09 1.71 -20.28
C ALA A 147 -7.61 0.55 -19.40
N GLY A 148 -7.71 0.74 -18.08
CA GLY A 148 -8.26 -0.23 -17.14
C GLY A 148 -9.76 -0.06 -16.99
N ARG A 149 -10.50 -1.17 -17.12
CA ARG A 149 -11.95 -1.26 -16.91
C ARG A 149 -12.24 -2.51 -16.10
N VAL A 150 -12.83 -2.36 -14.92
CA VAL A 150 -13.11 -3.48 -14.00
C VAL A 150 -14.58 -3.44 -13.67
N LEU A 151 -15.31 -4.46 -14.13
CA LEU A 151 -16.69 -4.70 -13.71
C LEU A 151 -16.66 -5.36 -12.33
N MET A 152 -17.42 -4.80 -11.39
CA MET A 152 -17.63 -5.33 -10.05
C MET A 152 -19.12 -5.48 -9.82
N ARG A 153 -19.56 -6.68 -9.47
CA ARG A 153 -20.96 -7.00 -9.22
C ARG A 153 -21.12 -7.58 -7.82
N PRO A 154 -22.14 -7.17 -7.05
CA PRO A 154 -22.43 -7.78 -5.77
C PRO A 154 -22.80 -9.26 -5.97
N ALA A 155 -22.53 -10.06 -4.95
CA ALA A 155 -22.77 -11.49 -4.97
C ALA A 155 -23.61 -11.92 -3.76
N ALA A 156 -24.26 -13.08 -3.88
CA ALA A 156 -24.95 -13.67 -2.75
C ALA A 156 -23.94 -14.15 -1.68
N PRO A 157 -24.32 -14.17 -0.39
CA PRO A 157 -23.46 -14.64 0.68
C PRO A 157 -22.94 -16.06 0.41
N GLY A 158 -21.64 -16.29 0.63
CA GLY A 158 -20.99 -17.58 0.43
C GLY A 158 -20.42 -17.80 -0.98
N THR A 159 -20.43 -16.79 -1.84
CA THR A 159 -19.79 -16.82 -3.17
C THR A 159 -18.27 -16.68 -3.07
N GLY A 160 -17.78 -15.93 -2.06
CA GLY A 160 -16.38 -15.59 -1.94
C GLY A 160 -15.92 -14.51 -2.93
N VAL A 161 -14.61 -14.22 -2.91
CA VAL A 161 -13.99 -13.20 -3.76
C VAL A 161 -13.53 -13.80 -5.10
N ILE A 162 -14.40 -13.73 -6.10
CA ILE A 162 -14.09 -14.15 -7.47
C ILE A 162 -13.53 -12.95 -8.25
N ALA A 163 -12.21 -12.81 -8.17
CA ALA A 163 -11.49 -11.70 -8.78
C ALA A 163 -10.13 -12.10 -9.35
N GLY A 164 -9.66 -11.31 -10.33
CA GLY A 164 -8.29 -11.40 -10.83
C GLY A 164 -7.30 -10.93 -9.76
N GLY A 165 -6.07 -11.46 -9.77
CA GLY A 165 -5.07 -11.24 -8.70
C GLY A 165 -4.96 -9.80 -8.17
N PRO A 166 -4.79 -8.77 -9.04
CA PRO A 166 -4.71 -7.38 -8.57
C PRO A 166 -5.98 -6.86 -7.90
N VAL A 167 -7.15 -7.25 -8.42
CA VAL A 167 -8.46 -6.84 -7.88
C VAL A 167 -8.76 -7.59 -6.57
N ARG A 168 -8.43 -8.89 -6.51
CA ARG A 168 -8.60 -9.72 -5.32
C ARG A 168 -7.86 -9.13 -4.11
N ALA A 169 -6.57 -8.82 -4.28
CA ALA A 169 -5.75 -8.27 -3.21
C ALA A 169 -6.30 -6.96 -2.64
N VAL A 170 -6.95 -6.13 -3.48
CA VAL A 170 -7.63 -4.90 -3.08
C VAL A 170 -8.91 -5.22 -2.32
N LEU A 171 -9.79 -6.05 -2.87
CA LEU A 171 -11.09 -6.36 -2.25
C LEU A 171 -10.95 -7.10 -0.91
N GLU A 172 -9.98 -8.00 -0.80
CA GLU A 172 -9.65 -8.69 0.47
C GLU A 172 -9.12 -7.70 1.52
N ALA A 173 -8.25 -6.76 1.13
CA ALA A 173 -7.75 -5.74 2.05
C ALA A 173 -8.88 -4.80 2.52
N ALA A 174 -9.87 -4.53 1.66
CA ALA A 174 -11.06 -3.74 2.02
C ALA A 174 -12.00 -4.49 2.98
N GLY A 175 -11.97 -5.83 3.01
CA GLY A 175 -12.87 -6.65 3.81
C GLY A 175 -14.14 -7.10 3.07
N VAL A 176 -14.11 -7.11 1.74
CA VAL A 176 -15.21 -7.65 0.92
C VAL A 176 -15.11 -9.18 0.93
N THR A 177 -16.19 -9.85 1.30
CA THR A 177 -16.25 -11.32 1.35
C THR A 177 -16.80 -11.90 0.06
N ASP A 178 -17.81 -11.26 -0.52
CA ASP A 178 -18.59 -11.82 -1.64
C ASP A 178 -18.69 -10.82 -2.78
N VAL A 179 -18.06 -11.14 -3.92
CA VAL A 179 -18.05 -10.26 -5.09
C VAL A 179 -17.65 -11.02 -6.36
N LEU A 180 -18.31 -10.68 -7.46
CA LEU A 180 -17.96 -11.14 -8.80
C LEU A 180 -17.30 -10.01 -9.56
N THR A 181 -16.10 -10.23 -10.09
CA THR A 181 -15.41 -9.20 -10.88
C THR A 181 -14.85 -9.72 -12.18
N LYS A 182 -14.73 -8.82 -13.16
CA LYS A 182 -14.05 -9.09 -14.42
C LYS A 182 -13.29 -7.85 -14.90
N SER A 183 -12.00 -8.03 -15.20
CA SER A 183 -11.27 -7.03 -15.98
C SER A 183 -11.67 -7.14 -17.44
N LEU A 184 -12.16 -6.04 -18.02
CA LEU A 184 -12.67 -5.93 -19.39
C LEU A 184 -11.71 -5.17 -20.31
N GLY A 185 -10.58 -4.68 -19.79
CA GLY A 185 -9.63 -3.85 -20.52
C GLY A 185 -8.20 -4.37 -20.39
N THR A 186 -7.30 -3.51 -19.94
CA THR A 186 -5.88 -3.85 -19.76
C THR A 186 -5.64 -4.88 -18.65
N ASN A 187 -4.58 -5.68 -18.81
CA ASN A 187 -4.06 -6.58 -17.78
C ASN A 187 -2.93 -5.95 -16.94
N ASN A 188 -2.58 -4.67 -17.16
CA ASN A 188 -1.55 -3.99 -16.38
C ASN A 188 -2.02 -3.82 -14.91
N PRO A 189 -1.35 -4.43 -13.91
CA PRO A 189 -1.78 -4.41 -12.51
C PRO A 189 -1.97 -3.00 -11.95
N ILE A 190 -1.13 -2.04 -12.35
CA ILE A 190 -1.22 -0.65 -11.87
C ILE A 190 -2.53 -0.01 -12.30
N ASN A 191 -2.92 -0.18 -13.56
CA ASN A 191 -4.14 0.41 -14.09
C ASN A 191 -5.38 -0.30 -13.56
N VAL A 192 -5.32 -1.64 -13.46
CA VAL A 192 -6.43 -2.44 -12.91
C VAL A 192 -6.72 -2.03 -11.47
N VAL A 193 -5.70 -1.91 -10.61
CA VAL A 193 -5.86 -1.51 -9.21
C VAL A 193 -6.41 -0.09 -9.08
N ARG A 194 -5.94 0.85 -9.91
CA ARG A 194 -6.48 2.22 -9.92
C ARG A 194 -7.93 2.28 -10.41
N ALA A 195 -8.27 1.49 -11.43
CA ALA A 195 -9.64 1.39 -11.93
C ALA A 195 -10.57 0.81 -10.85
N THR A 196 -10.10 -0.21 -10.12
CA THR A 196 -10.83 -0.76 -8.97
C THR A 196 -11.03 0.29 -7.87
N MET A 197 -9.98 1.02 -7.47
CA MET A 197 -10.12 2.08 -6.46
C MET A 197 -11.11 3.17 -6.88
N ASN A 198 -11.05 3.63 -8.13
CA ASN A 198 -11.99 4.62 -8.64
C ASN A 198 -13.43 4.10 -8.60
N GLY A 199 -13.65 2.86 -9.07
CA GLY A 199 -14.97 2.24 -9.00
C GLY A 199 -15.47 2.02 -7.56
N LEU A 200 -14.59 1.84 -6.57
CA LEU A 200 -15.00 1.73 -5.17
C LEU A 200 -15.33 3.10 -4.54
N GLU A 201 -14.68 4.17 -5.00
CA GLU A 201 -14.95 5.55 -4.58
C GLU A 201 -16.28 6.08 -5.12
N GLU A 202 -16.68 5.64 -6.32
CA GLU A 202 -17.94 6.00 -6.97
C GLU A 202 -19.17 5.27 -6.39
N LEU A 203 -18.97 4.31 -5.48
CA LEU A 203 -20.07 3.58 -4.86
C LEU A 203 -20.88 4.50 -3.92
N VAL A 204 -22.19 4.44 -4.10
CA VAL A 204 -23.19 5.14 -3.30
C VAL A 204 -24.02 4.13 -2.53
N THR A 205 -24.19 4.35 -1.23
CA THR A 205 -25.05 3.51 -0.39
C THR A 205 -26.52 3.81 -0.65
N ALA A 206 -27.40 2.85 -0.35
CA ALA A 206 -28.85 3.07 -0.48
C ALA A 206 -29.34 4.25 0.39
N GLU A 207 -28.68 4.50 1.53
CA GLU A 207 -29.00 5.61 2.44
C GLU A 207 -28.61 6.96 1.83
N GLN A 208 -27.41 7.07 1.25
CA GLN A 208 -26.97 8.28 0.55
C GLN A 208 -27.86 8.58 -0.65
N ALA A 209 -28.19 7.56 -1.45
CA ALA A 209 -29.08 7.72 -2.59
C ALA A 209 -30.52 8.10 -2.18
N ALA A 210 -31.00 7.63 -1.02
CA ALA A 210 -32.31 7.98 -0.47
C ALA A 210 -32.36 9.45 -0.05
N GLU A 211 -31.31 9.93 0.62
CA GLU A 211 -31.17 11.32 1.06
C GLU A 211 -31.09 12.28 -0.14
N GLU A 212 -30.30 11.95 -1.15
CA GLU A 212 -30.19 12.76 -2.37
C GLU A 212 -31.51 12.85 -3.15
N ARG A 213 -32.29 11.76 -3.17
CA ARG A 213 -33.53 11.67 -3.96
C ARG A 213 -34.78 12.05 -3.17
N GLY A 214 -34.69 12.22 -1.84
CA GLY A 214 -35.83 12.52 -0.96
C GLY A 214 -36.88 11.40 -0.90
N VAL A 215 -36.48 10.14 -1.12
CA VAL A 215 -37.37 8.96 -1.13
C VAL A 215 -37.02 8.04 0.04
N SER A 216 -37.98 7.29 0.58
CA SER A 216 -37.71 6.37 1.69
C SER A 216 -36.77 5.23 1.29
N VAL A 217 -35.89 4.83 2.21
CA VAL A 217 -34.86 3.80 2.01
C VAL A 217 -35.48 2.44 1.64
N GLU A 218 -36.68 2.16 2.14
CA GLU A 218 -37.42 0.92 1.88
C GLU A 218 -37.82 0.79 0.40
N THR A 219 -38.22 1.89 -0.25
CA THR A 219 -38.57 1.89 -1.68
C THR A 219 -37.37 1.57 -2.56
N LEU A 220 -36.17 2.05 -2.19
CA LEU A 220 -34.94 1.79 -2.94
C LEU A 220 -34.40 0.37 -2.72
N ARG A 221 -34.58 -0.21 -1.52
CA ARG A 221 -34.17 -1.59 -1.24
C ARG A 221 -35.07 -2.63 -1.92
N ALA A 222 -36.35 -2.34 -2.13
CA ALA A 222 -37.34 -3.27 -2.66
C ALA A 222 -37.18 -3.61 -4.17
N HIS A 223 -36.44 -2.80 -4.94
CA HIS A 223 -36.20 -3.03 -6.37
C HIS A 223 -34.91 -3.80 -6.68
N ARG A 224 -34.21 -4.34 -5.67
CA ARG A 224 -33.08 -5.28 -5.89
C ARG A 224 -33.65 -6.62 -6.37
N GLY A 225 -33.64 -6.83 -7.69
CA GLY A 225 -33.84 -8.13 -8.34
C GLY A 225 -32.53 -8.91 -8.43
#